data_AF-A0A9X1NRG9-F1
#
_entry.id   AF-A0A9X1NRG9-F1
#
_cell.length_a   1.000
_cell.length_b   1.000
_cell.length_c   1.000
_cell.angle_alpha   90.00
_cell.angle_beta   90.00
_cell.angle_gamma   90.00
#
_symmetry.space_group_name_H-M   'P 1'
#
loop_
_entity.id
_entity.type
_entity.pdbx_description
1 polymer ?
#
loop_
_entity_poly.entity_id
_entity_poly.type
_entity_poly.pdbx_seq_one_letter_code
_entity_poly.pdbx_strand_id
1 'polypeptide(L)'
;MFFKAKSVDTEHLESELDRLKAKVRAFSLFDEDDYLDANPDVRKAVQDGAYKDGLTHFRNVGLKEGRFPGYGSFNWELYLSSHDDLAHFKKESDPEAIARRHFREAGYREGRTFS
;
A
#
# COMPACT_ATOMS: atom_id res chain seq x y z
N MET A 1 -0.81 -6.34 -50.54
CA MET A 1 0.03 -6.33 -49.33
C MET A 1 -0.87 -6.07 -48.14
N PHE A 2 -1.16 -7.08 -47.31
CA PHE A 2 -1.93 -6.90 -46.08
C PHE A 2 -0.95 -6.76 -44.91
N PHE A 3 -0.93 -5.60 -44.27
CA PHE A 3 -0.28 -5.42 -42.97
C PHE A 3 -1.04 -6.23 -41.93
N LYS A 4 -0.43 -7.29 -41.40
CA LYS A 4 -0.99 -8.01 -40.25
C LYS A 4 -0.75 -7.13 -39.03
N ALA A 5 -1.78 -6.44 -38.55
CA ALA A 5 -1.73 -5.78 -37.25
C ALA A 5 -1.35 -6.83 -36.20
N LYS A 6 -0.32 -6.58 -35.39
CA LYS A 6 -0.03 -7.41 -34.23
C LYS A 6 -1.26 -7.35 -33.32
N SER A 7 -1.91 -8.48 -33.09
CA SER A 7 -2.96 -8.59 -32.09
C SER A 7 -2.37 -8.16 -30.75
N VAL A 8 -2.93 -7.11 -30.16
CA VAL A 8 -2.60 -6.73 -28.79
C VAL A 8 -3.15 -7.82 -27.89
N ASP A 9 -2.27 -8.40 -27.07
CA ASP A 9 -2.65 -9.35 -26.03
C ASP A 9 -3.25 -8.56 -24.85
N THR A 10 -4.57 -8.59 -24.75
CA THR A 10 -5.33 -7.82 -23.75
C THR A 10 -5.10 -8.35 -22.34
N GLU A 11 -4.84 -9.65 -22.16
CA GLU A 11 -4.60 -10.26 -20.85
C GLU A 11 -3.28 -9.76 -20.23
N HIS A 12 -2.26 -9.57 -21.07
CA HIS A 12 -1.00 -8.98 -20.66
C HIS A 12 -1.19 -7.54 -20.16
N LEU A 13 -1.92 -6.72 -20.91
CA LEU A 13 -2.17 -5.32 -20.54
C LEU A 13 -3.00 -5.19 -19.26
N GLU A 14 -3.99 -6.07 -19.05
CA GLU A 14 -4.77 -6.11 -17.82
C GLU A 14 -3.88 -6.45 -16.62
N SER A 15 -2.99 -7.44 -16.76
CA SER A 15 -2.02 -7.80 -15.72
C SER A 15 -1.04 -6.65 -15.41
N GLU A 16 -0.58 -5.92 -16.42
CA GLU A 16 0.27 -4.75 -16.24
C GLU A 16 -0.49 -3.60 -15.55
N LEU A 17 -1.74 -3.37 -15.92
CA LEU A 17 -2.59 -2.36 -15.31
C LEU A 17 -2.81 -2.64 -13.82
N ASP A 18 -3.06 -3.88 -13.43
CA ASP A 18 -3.25 -4.24 -12.02
C ASP A 18 -1.98 -4.07 -11.19
N ARG A 19 -0.83 -4.41 -11.76
CA ARG A 19 0.48 -4.13 -11.14
C ARG A 19 0.71 -2.63 -10.97
N LEU A 20 0.35 -1.82 -11.96
CA LEU A 20 0.47 -0.36 -11.88
C LEU A 20 -0.47 0.22 -10.83
N LYS A 21 -1.73 -0.22 -10.78
CA LYS A 21 -2.69 0.19 -9.74
C LYS A 21 -2.18 -0.16 -8.34
N ALA A 22 -1.63 -1.35 -8.15
CA ALA A 22 -1.05 -1.76 -6.87
C ALA A 22 0.12 -0.85 -6.46
N LYS A 23 1.02 -0.52 -7.40
CA LYS A 23 2.12 0.43 -7.15
C LYS A 23 1.60 1.82 -6.81
N VAL A 24 0.66 2.35 -7.57
CA VAL A 24 0.06 3.67 -7.33
C VAL A 24 -0.54 3.73 -5.93
N ARG A 25 -1.29 2.71 -5.51
CA ARG A 25 -1.84 2.61 -4.15
C ARG A 25 -0.75 2.56 -3.08
N ALA A 26 0.30 1.76 -3.30
CA ALA A 26 1.39 1.64 -2.33
C ALA A 26 2.16 2.97 -2.16
N PHE A 27 2.38 3.72 -3.25
CA PHE A 27 2.99 5.04 -3.20
C PHE A 27 2.05 6.13 -2.66
N SER A 28 0.73 6.02 -2.87
CA SER A 28 -0.22 6.99 -2.30
C SER A 28 -0.35 6.83 -0.79
N LEU A 29 -0.17 5.62 -0.27
CA LEU A 29 -0.12 5.33 1.15
C LEU A 29 1.20 5.71 1.82
N PHE A 30 2.28 5.89 1.05
CA PHE A 30 3.60 6.13 1.61
C PHE A 30 3.64 7.42 2.41
N ASP A 31 4.00 7.29 3.68
CA ASP A 31 4.34 8.38 4.59
C ASP A 31 5.66 8.00 5.27
N GLU A 32 6.64 8.90 5.26
CA GLU A 32 7.99 8.54 5.71
C GLU A 32 8.05 8.23 7.21
N ASP A 33 7.36 9.03 8.03
CA ASP A 33 7.38 8.84 9.48
C ASP A 33 6.69 7.53 9.85
N ASP A 34 5.51 7.26 9.30
CA ASP A 34 4.80 5.99 9.48
C ASP A 34 5.66 4.80 8.97
N TYR A 35 6.34 4.96 7.85
CA TYR A 35 7.17 3.90 7.26
C TYR A 35 8.35 3.55 8.16
N LEU A 36 9.05 4.56 8.68
CA LEU A 36 10.20 4.34 9.57
C LEU A 36 9.77 3.86 10.96
N ASP A 37 8.55 4.19 11.41
CA ASP A 37 7.94 3.62 12.62
C ASP A 37 7.55 2.16 12.43
N ALA A 38 7.05 1.81 11.25
CA ALA A 38 6.70 0.44 10.92
C ALA A 38 7.92 -0.44 10.64
N ASN A 39 9.07 0.15 10.28
CA ASN A 39 10.28 -0.55 9.85
C ASN A 39 11.53 -0.04 10.60
N PRO A 40 11.74 -0.45 11.86
CA PRO A 40 12.86 0.04 12.68
C PRO A 40 14.25 -0.29 12.10
N ASP A 41 14.37 -1.39 11.35
CA ASP A 41 15.59 -1.76 10.63
C ASP A 41 15.93 -0.74 9.53
N VAL A 42 14.91 -0.22 8.83
CA VAL A 42 15.08 0.82 7.81
C VAL A 42 15.40 2.16 8.46
N ARG A 43 14.74 2.49 9.57
CA ARG A 43 15.07 3.68 10.38
C ARG A 43 16.55 3.67 10.76
N LYS A 44 17.05 2.54 11.23
CA LYS A 44 18.48 2.38 11.53
C LYS A 44 19.34 2.52 10.28
N ALA A 45 18.97 1.91 9.16
CA ALA A 45 19.73 2.00 7.91
C ALA A 45 19.81 3.45 7.37
N VAL A 46 18.76 4.26 7.56
CA VAL A 46 18.77 5.70 7.24
C VAL A 46 19.70 6.46 8.18
N GLN A 47 19.62 6.22 9.50
CA GLN A 47 20.49 6.85 10.50
C GLN A 47 21.98 6.53 10.28
N ASP A 48 22.28 5.29 9.89
CA ASP A 48 23.63 4.83 9.58
C ASP A 48 24.11 5.28 8.17
N GLY A 49 23.27 5.98 7.41
CA GLY A 49 23.59 6.53 6.09
C GLY A 49 23.59 5.53 4.93
N ALA A 50 23.12 4.31 5.15
CA ALA A 50 22.99 3.28 4.09
C ALA A 50 21.88 3.63 3.08
N TYR A 51 20.86 4.36 3.53
CA TYR A 51 19.83 4.97 2.68
C TYR A 51 19.74 6.47 2.98
N LYS A 52 19.44 7.26 1.94
CA LYS A 52 19.23 8.70 2.08
C LYS A 52 18.01 9.02 2.97
N ASP A 53 16.94 8.26 2.77
CA ASP A 53 15.61 8.47 3.35
C ASP A 53 14.80 7.16 3.26
N GLY A 54 13.68 7.10 3.98
CA GLY A 54 12.77 5.95 3.97
C GLY A 54 12.15 5.71 2.60
N LEU A 55 11.88 6.77 1.83
CA LEU A 55 11.32 6.67 0.48
C LEU A 55 12.28 5.94 -0.48
N THR A 56 13.57 6.21 -0.37
CA THR A 56 14.61 5.55 -1.16
C THR A 56 14.64 4.05 -0.85
N HIS A 57 14.55 3.67 0.43
CA HIS A 57 14.43 2.26 0.80
C HIS A 57 13.13 1.65 0.26
N PHE A 58 11.99 2.30 0.47
CA PHE A 58 10.69 1.79 0.06
C PHE A 58 10.62 1.53 -1.45
N ARG A 59 11.01 2.50 -2.27
CA ARG A 59 11.01 2.38 -3.74
C ARG A 59 11.91 1.25 -4.24
N ASN A 60 13.09 1.09 -3.64
CA ASN A 60 14.12 0.17 -4.15
C ASN A 60 13.93 -1.26 -3.62
N VAL A 61 13.43 -1.39 -2.39
CA VAL A 61 13.37 -2.65 -1.63
C VAL A 61 11.98 -2.87 -1.05
N GLY A 62 11.50 -1.95 -0.21
CA GLY A 62 10.32 -2.17 0.63
C GLY A 62 9.04 -2.53 -0.15
N LEU A 63 8.83 -1.94 -1.32
CA LEU A 63 7.69 -2.25 -2.19
C LEU A 63 7.70 -3.71 -2.69
N LYS A 64 8.88 -4.25 -3.01
CA LYS A 64 9.03 -5.64 -3.46
C LYS A 64 8.86 -6.63 -2.31
N GLU A 65 9.24 -6.23 -1.10
CA GLU A 65 9.05 -7.02 0.12
C GLU A 65 7.62 -6.96 0.66
N GLY A 66 6.76 -6.10 0.10
CA GLY A 66 5.40 -5.89 0.61
C GLY A 66 5.36 -5.22 1.97
N ARG A 67 6.35 -4.37 2.30
CA ARG A 67 6.37 -3.62 3.56
C ARG A 67 5.26 -2.59 3.60
N PHE A 68 4.61 -2.48 4.75
CA PHE A 68 3.57 -1.48 5.00
C PHE A 68 4.14 -0.06 4.78
N PRO A 69 3.57 0.73 3.84
CA PRO A 69 4.13 2.00 3.40
C PRO A 69 3.78 3.20 4.30
N GLY A 70 2.70 3.11 5.08
CA GLY A 70 2.18 4.22 5.89
C GLY A 70 0.68 4.43 5.69
N TYR A 71 0.16 5.55 6.21
CA TYR A 71 -1.25 5.90 6.16
C TYR A 71 -1.54 7.13 5.29
N GLY A 72 -0.62 7.56 4.42
CA GLY A 72 -0.70 8.84 3.69
C GLY A 72 -2.06 9.15 3.07
N SER A 73 -2.56 8.26 2.21
CA SER A 73 -3.91 8.38 1.63
C SER A 73 -4.98 7.55 2.34
N PHE A 74 -4.69 6.92 3.48
CA PHE A 74 -5.61 6.00 4.14
C PHE A 74 -6.86 6.73 4.65
N ASN A 75 -8.04 6.26 4.22
CA ASN A 75 -9.32 6.76 4.71
C ASN A 75 -10.03 5.65 5.49
N TRP A 76 -10.06 5.78 6.81
CA TRP A 76 -10.63 4.76 7.68
C TRP A 76 -12.14 4.62 7.52
N GLU A 77 -12.88 5.70 7.24
CA GLU A 77 -14.33 5.64 7.06
C GLU A 77 -14.69 4.82 5.81
N LEU A 78 -14.01 5.12 4.69
CA LEU A 78 -14.17 4.37 3.45
C LEU A 78 -13.74 2.91 3.62
N TYR A 79 -12.64 2.68 4.34
CA TYR A 79 -12.17 1.34 4.66
C TYR A 79 -13.20 0.53 5.46
N LEU A 80 -13.83 1.11 6.47
CA LEU A 80 -14.88 0.41 7.24
C LEU A 80 -16.19 0.28 6.45
N SER A 81 -16.48 1.17 5.51
CA SER A 81 -17.69 1.07 4.67
C SER A 81 -17.54 0.10 3.49
N SER A 82 -16.32 -0.17 3.03
CA SER A 82 -16.07 -1.09 1.92
C SER A 82 -15.88 -2.56 2.36
N HIS A 83 -15.88 -2.81 3.67
CA HIS A 83 -15.63 -4.14 4.25
C HIS A 83 -16.68 -4.47 5.33
N ASP A 84 -17.71 -5.21 4.95
CA ASP A 84 -18.84 -5.57 5.82
C ASP A 84 -18.39 -6.30 7.10
N ASP A 85 -17.33 -7.10 7.02
CA ASP A 85 -16.74 -7.81 8.16
C ASP A 85 -16.19 -6.86 9.23
N LEU A 86 -15.82 -5.63 8.84
CA LEU A 86 -15.29 -4.61 9.74
C LEU A 86 -16.35 -3.63 10.26
N ALA A 87 -17.62 -3.77 9.86
CA ALA A 87 -18.69 -2.83 10.22
C ALA A 87 -18.85 -2.64 11.74
N HIS A 88 -18.47 -3.65 12.53
CA HIS A 88 -18.53 -3.61 13.99
C HIS A 88 -17.54 -2.61 14.62
N PHE A 89 -16.41 -2.30 13.97
CA PHE A 89 -15.43 -1.32 14.47
C PHE A 89 -16.02 0.09 14.63
N LYS A 90 -17.07 0.44 13.89
CA LYS A 90 -17.76 1.75 14.02
C LYS A 90 -18.42 1.98 15.38
N LYS A 91 -18.59 0.93 16.18
CA LYS A 91 -19.22 0.99 17.51
C LYS A 91 -18.22 1.14 18.65
N GLU A 92 -16.93 1.06 18.33
CA GLU A 92 -15.85 1.13 19.30
C GLU A 92 -15.57 2.58 19.71
N SER A 93 -14.85 2.77 20.83
CA SER A 93 -14.55 4.10 21.36
C SER A 93 -13.67 4.96 20.44
N ASP A 94 -12.83 4.31 19.63
CA ASP A 94 -11.96 4.94 18.64
C ASP A 94 -11.91 4.07 17.37
N PRO A 95 -12.91 4.21 16.47
CA PRO A 95 -12.99 3.41 15.25
C PRO A 95 -11.81 3.63 14.31
N GLU A 96 -11.24 4.84 14.28
CA GLU A 96 -10.10 5.16 13.42
C GLU A 96 -8.86 4.40 13.87
N ALA A 97 -8.51 4.43 15.15
CA ALA A 97 -7.34 3.72 15.66
C ALA A 97 -7.43 2.21 15.41
N ILE A 98 -8.62 1.63 15.56
CA ILE A 98 -8.85 0.20 15.29
C ILE A 98 -8.75 -0.10 13.79
N ALA A 99 -9.33 0.73 12.94
CA ALA A 99 -9.24 0.60 11.48
C ALA A 99 -7.78 0.70 11.00
N ARG A 100 -7.02 1.69 11.48
CA ARG A 100 -5.58 1.84 11.17
C ARG A 100 -4.80 0.60 11.61
N ARG A 101 -5.01 0.13 12.84
CA ARG A 101 -4.37 -1.08 13.35
C ARG A 101 -4.68 -2.29 12.47
N HIS A 102 -5.96 -2.54 12.17
CA HIS A 102 -6.36 -3.66 11.32
C HIS A 102 -5.75 -3.54 9.91
N PHE A 103 -5.75 -2.34 9.32
CA PHE A 103 -5.18 -2.12 8.00
C PHE A 103 -3.68 -2.42 7.96
N ARG A 104 -2.90 -1.95 8.95
CA ARG A 104 -1.46 -2.26 9.04
C ARG A 104 -1.19 -3.73 9.31
N GLU A 105 -1.92 -4.33 10.24
CA GLU A 105 -1.66 -5.69 10.71
C GLU A 105 -2.12 -6.74 9.69
N ALA A 106 -3.22 -6.51 8.98
CA ALA A 106 -3.81 -7.48 8.07
C ALA A 106 -4.21 -6.87 6.72
N GLY A 107 -4.99 -5.78 6.73
CA GLY A 107 -5.66 -5.25 5.53
C GLY A 107 -4.74 -4.94 4.36
N TYR A 108 -3.56 -4.36 4.61
CA TYR A 108 -2.58 -4.06 3.58
C TYR A 108 -2.03 -5.33 2.91
N ARG A 109 -1.72 -6.36 3.71
CA ARG A 109 -1.22 -7.66 3.21
C ARG A 109 -2.30 -8.46 2.49
N GLU A 110 -3.55 -8.30 2.89
CA GLU A 110 -4.72 -8.85 2.21
C GLU A 110 -5.04 -8.11 0.89
N GLY A 111 -4.40 -6.97 0.62
CA GLY A 111 -4.67 -6.15 -0.56
C GLY A 111 -5.99 -5.39 -0.49
N ARG A 112 -6.55 -5.20 0.71
CA ARG A 112 -7.81 -4.48 0.92
C ARG A 112 -7.69 -3.02 0.49
N THR A 113 -8.76 -2.49 -0.11
CA THR A 113 -8.81 -1.15 -0.70
C THR A 113 -9.90 -0.29 -0.08
N PHE A 114 -9.71 1.02 -0.13
CA PHE A 114 -10.65 2.02 0.38
C PHE A 114 -10.85 3.05 -0.73
N SER A 115 -11.80 2.80 -1.63
CA SER A 115 -12.12 3.68 -2.77
C SER A 115 -13.50 3.38 -3.31
#